data_AF-A0A120E735-F1
#
_entry.id   AF-A0A120E735-F1
#
_cell.length_a   1.000
_cell.length_b   1.000
_cell.length_c   1.000
_cell.angle_alpha   90.00
_cell.angle_beta   90.00
_cell.angle_gamma   90.00
#
_symmetry.space_group_name_H-M   'P 1'
#
loop_
_entity.id
_entity.type
_entity.pdbx_description
1 polymer ?
#
loop_
_entity_poly.entity_id
_entity_poly.type
_entity_poly.pdbx_seq_one_letter_code
_entity_poly.pdbx_strand_id
1 'polypeptide(L)'
;YDPSHDFYHVDRVRRLALAIAHSLHGVDLLVVELAALFHDLIDAKYLPKNAPKPTARETLDPFWSQHDDDDNADHQILNEERRRLIERIVDNVSYSKEVKRIAAGQQTEWHLSCLELHCVQDADKLDAIGAFGIMRCAAYSAIANRPLFVPNPPPPASLATATNGSPGIPSAAEEEHCALDHFHAKLFKLEGMMKTRRGRELATRR
;
A
#
# COMPACT_ATOMS: atom_id res chain seq x y z
N TYR A 1 0.72 -2.79 16.80
CA TYR A 1 0.48 -1.73 15.81
C TYR A 1 0.94 -0.42 16.37
N ASP A 2 1.48 0.43 15.52
CA ASP A 2 1.94 1.76 15.89
C ASP A 2 1.06 2.86 15.27
N PRO A 3 1.15 4.13 15.70
CA PRO A 3 0.27 5.20 15.24
C PRO A 3 0.32 5.46 13.72
N SER A 4 1.35 4.96 13.02
CA SER A 4 1.43 5.04 11.56
C SER A 4 0.74 3.88 10.83
N HIS A 5 0.24 2.86 11.53
CA HIS A 5 -0.43 1.70 10.92
C HIS A 5 -1.51 1.11 11.85
N ASP A 6 -2.24 1.98 12.57
CA ASP A 6 -3.31 1.55 13.47
C ASP A 6 -4.65 1.30 12.73
N PHE A 7 -5.66 0.84 13.46
CA PHE A 7 -7.00 0.67 12.90
C PHE A 7 -7.58 1.99 12.34
N TYR A 8 -7.20 3.14 12.90
CA TYR A 8 -7.69 4.43 12.41
C TYR A 8 -7.13 4.77 11.02
N HIS A 9 -5.89 4.36 10.71
CA HIS A 9 -5.37 4.39 9.35
C HIS A 9 -6.23 3.54 8.41
N VAL A 10 -6.47 2.28 8.76
CA VAL A 10 -7.28 1.36 7.96
C VAL A 10 -8.69 1.92 7.73
N ASP A 11 -9.34 2.48 8.76
CA ASP A 11 -10.67 3.10 8.66
C ASP A 11 -10.66 4.34 7.75
N ARG A 12 -9.63 5.20 7.82
CA ARG A 12 -9.50 6.35 6.90
C ARG A 12 -9.32 5.91 5.46
N VAL A 13 -8.47 4.90 5.21
CA VAL A 13 -8.29 4.32 3.88
C VAL A 13 -9.60 3.73 3.37
N ARG A 14 -10.32 2.96 4.19
CA ARG A 14 -11.65 2.40 3.83
C ARG A 14 -12.63 3.49 3.41
N ARG A 15 -12.82 4.52 4.25
CA ARG A 15 -13.74 5.63 3.95
C ARG A 15 -13.36 6.36 2.68
N LEU A 16 -12.06 6.57 2.44
CA LEU A 16 -11.57 7.26 1.27
C LEU A 16 -11.72 6.42 0.00
N ALA A 17 -11.46 5.11 0.09
CA ALA A 17 -11.65 4.17 -1.00
C ALA A 17 -13.13 4.12 -1.43
N LEU A 18 -14.05 4.05 -0.47
CA LEU A 18 -15.49 4.12 -0.72
C LEU A 18 -15.92 5.46 -1.33
N ALA A 19 -15.40 6.58 -0.82
CA ALA A 19 -15.69 7.90 -1.38
C ALA A 19 -15.21 8.04 -2.83
N ILE A 20 -14.08 7.42 -3.19
CA ILE A 20 -13.60 7.36 -4.57
C ILE A 20 -14.49 6.42 -5.39
N ALA A 21 -14.81 5.23 -4.90
CA ALA A 21 -15.63 4.25 -5.59
C ALA A 21 -17.04 4.80 -5.92
N HIS A 22 -17.65 5.54 -5.00
CA HIS A 22 -18.95 6.21 -5.21
C HIS A 22 -18.93 7.27 -6.33
N SER A 23 -17.74 7.76 -6.72
CA SER A 23 -17.59 8.69 -7.85
C SER A 23 -17.41 8.01 -9.21
N LEU A 24 -17.41 6.67 -9.24
CA LEU A 24 -17.20 5.85 -10.42
C LEU A 24 -18.44 5.00 -10.71
N HIS A 25 -18.56 4.55 -11.96
CA HIS A 25 -19.62 3.61 -12.37
C HIS A 25 -19.04 2.21 -12.52
N GLY A 26 -19.84 1.18 -12.18
CA GLY A 26 -19.47 -0.22 -12.39
C GLY A 26 -18.42 -0.77 -11.42
N VAL A 27 -18.27 -0.16 -10.24
CA VAL A 27 -17.34 -0.61 -9.19
C VAL A 27 -18.09 -1.43 -8.15
N ASP A 28 -17.53 -2.57 -7.76
CA ASP A 28 -18.06 -3.37 -6.65
C ASP A 28 -17.65 -2.77 -5.29
N LEU A 29 -18.60 -2.11 -4.64
CA LEU A 29 -18.35 -1.41 -3.36
C LEU A 29 -17.93 -2.35 -2.23
N LEU A 30 -18.45 -3.58 -2.21
CA LEU A 30 -18.12 -4.56 -1.17
C LEU A 30 -16.67 -5.03 -1.34
N VAL A 31 -16.25 -5.28 -2.58
CA VAL A 31 -14.86 -5.62 -2.89
C VAL A 31 -13.92 -4.47 -2.48
N VAL A 32 -14.26 -3.22 -2.80
CA VAL A 32 -13.48 -2.05 -2.39
C VAL A 32 -13.38 -1.95 -0.88
N GLU A 33 -14.50 -2.09 -0.16
CA GLU A 33 -14.54 -1.95 1.29
C GLU A 33 -13.68 -3.02 1.99
N LEU A 34 -13.85 -4.29 1.63
CA LEU A 34 -13.11 -5.39 2.23
C LEU A 34 -11.64 -5.36 1.84
N ALA A 35 -11.32 -5.09 0.57
CA ALA A 35 -9.92 -4.96 0.15
C ALA A 35 -9.22 -3.80 0.88
N ALA A 36 -9.91 -2.68 1.13
CA ALA A 36 -9.37 -1.59 1.92
C ALA A 36 -9.22 -1.95 3.41
N LEU A 37 -10.12 -2.74 3.99
CA LEU A 37 -9.97 -3.23 5.37
C LEU A 37 -8.77 -4.19 5.51
N PHE A 38 -8.49 -5.00 4.48
CA PHE A 38 -7.46 -6.04 4.52
C PHE A 38 -6.10 -5.62 3.97
N HIS A 39 -6.00 -4.45 3.33
CA HIS A 39 -4.82 -4.05 2.56
C HIS A 39 -3.49 -4.08 3.33
N ASP A 40 -3.54 -3.84 4.65
CA ASP A 40 -2.35 -3.72 5.50
C ASP A 40 -2.02 -5.01 6.28
N LEU A 41 -2.86 -6.06 6.18
CA LEU A 41 -2.68 -7.33 6.91
C LEU A 41 -1.41 -8.09 6.49
N ILE A 42 -0.95 -7.88 5.25
CA ILE A 42 0.23 -8.55 4.68
C ILE A 42 1.45 -7.63 4.56
N ASP A 43 1.49 -6.50 5.28
CA ASP A 43 2.67 -5.61 5.25
C ASP A 43 3.89 -6.32 5.86
N ALA A 44 4.89 -6.52 5.01
CA ALA A 44 6.17 -7.14 5.32
C ALA A 44 6.94 -6.47 6.46
N LYS A 45 6.63 -5.21 6.80
CA LYS A 45 7.27 -4.50 7.92
C LYS A 45 6.97 -5.14 9.28
N TYR A 46 5.82 -5.81 9.41
CA TYR A 46 5.33 -6.37 10.67
C TYR A 46 5.39 -7.90 10.72
N LEU A 47 5.81 -8.52 9.61
CA LEU A 47 6.10 -9.96 9.58
C LEU A 47 7.51 -10.23 10.13
N PRO A 48 7.73 -11.40 10.78
CA PRO A 48 9.07 -11.79 11.19
C PRO A 48 10.02 -11.80 9.99
N LYS A 49 11.19 -11.16 10.11
CA LYS A 49 12.13 -10.96 8.99
C LYS A 49 12.57 -12.26 8.27
N ASN A 50 12.49 -13.40 8.96
CA ASN A 50 12.91 -14.71 8.46
C ASN A 50 11.73 -15.63 8.11
N ALA A 51 10.49 -15.16 8.22
CA ALA A 51 9.32 -15.94 7.86
C ALA A 51 8.97 -15.73 6.37
N PRO A 52 8.47 -16.77 5.68
CA PRO A 52 7.86 -16.58 4.37
C PRO A 52 6.70 -15.58 4.49
N LYS A 53 6.58 -14.69 3.51
CA LYS A 53 5.47 -13.73 3.47
C LYS A 53 4.21 -14.49 3.01
N PRO A 54 3.15 -14.53 3.82
CA PRO A 54 1.91 -15.16 3.39
C PRO A 54 1.31 -14.35 2.25
N THR A 55 0.59 -15.05 1.38
CA THR A 55 -0.30 -14.47 0.39
C THR A 55 -1.54 -13.90 1.06
N ALA A 56 -2.28 -13.02 0.35
CA ALA A 56 -3.57 -12.55 0.84
C ALA A 56 -4.53 -13.72 1.10
N ARG A 57 -4.52 -14.73 0.24
CA ARG A 57 -5.34 -15.94 0.41
C ARG A 57 -5.06 -16.68 1.70
N GLU A 58 -3.80 -17.02 1.97
CA GLU A 58 -3.42 -17.70 3.23
C GLU A 58 -3.78 -16.89 4.47
N THR A 59 -3.72 -15.56 4.37
CA THR A 59 -4.04 -14.65 5.48
C THR A 59 -5.55 -14.56 5.74
N LEU A 60 -6.36 -14.60 4.67
CA LEU A 60 -7.80 -14.38 4.74
C LEU A 60 -8.62 -15.67 4.80
N ASP A 61 -8.03 -16.83 4.51
CA ASP A 61 -8.67 -18.15 4.58
C ASP A 61 -9.43 -18.42 5.89
N PRO A 62 -8.90 -18.08 7.09
CA PRO A 62 -9.64 -18.27 8.34
C PRO A 62 -10.86 -17.35 8.46
N PHE A 63 -10.84 -16.19 7.82
CA PHE A 63 -11.99 -15.28 7.76
C PHE A 63 -13.04 -15.84 6.79
N TRP A 64 -12.63 -16.27 5.60
CA TRP A 64 -13.54 -16.88 4.62
C TRP A 64 -14.25 -18.12 5.15
N SER A 65 -13.50 -19.00 5.83
CA SER A 65 -14.02 -20.24 6.43
C SER A 65 -15.14 -20.00 7.46
N GLN A 66 -15.18 -18.82 8.09
CA GLN A 66 -16.26 -18.46 9.03
C GLN A 66 -17.57 -18.11 8.31
N HIS A 67 -17.51 -17.88 7.01
CA HIS A 67 -18.63 -17.49 6.16
C HIS A 67 -18.90 -18.49 5.01
N ASP A 68 -18.37 -19.72 5.11
CA ASP A 68 -18.49 -20.80 4.10
C ASP A 68 -19.72 -21.69 4.27
N ASP A 69 -20.65 -21.33 5.15
CA ASP A 69 -21.91 -22.06 5.27
C ASP A 69 -22.78 -21.76 4.03
N ASP A 70 -23.07 -22.80 3.23
CA ASP A 70 -23.84 -22.72 1.98
C ASP A 70 -25.26 -22.16 2.20
N ASP A 71 -25.79 -22.29 3.42
CA ASP A 71 -27.08 -21.73 3.82
C ASP A 71 -26.99 -20.26 4.31
N ASN A 72 -25.78 -19.70 4.40
CA ASN A 72 -25.57 -18.31 4.80
C ASN A 72 -25.73 -17.34 3.61
N ALA A 73 -26.56 -16.32 3.80
CA ALA A 73 -26.72 -15.22 2.85
C ALA A 73 -25.39 -14.52 2.53
N ASP A 74 -24.44 -14.50 3.47
CA ASP A 74 -23.10 -13.98 3.26
C ASP A 74 -22.33 -14.76 2.19
N HIS A 75 -22.51 -16.09 2.09
CA HIS A 75 -21.81 -16.88 1.07
C HIS A 75 -22.26 -16.47 -0.34
N GLN A 76 -23.54 -16.18 -0.53
CA GLN A 76 -24.07 -15.72 -1.83
C GLN A 76 -23.53 -14.33 -2.20
N ILE A 77 -23.34 -13.47 -1.21
CA ILE A 77 -22.81 -12.11 -1.40
C ILE A 77 -21.28 -12.14 -1.59
N LEU A 78 -20.55 -12.90 -0.77
CA LEU A 78 -19.11 -13.09 -0.84
C LEU A 78 -18.77 -14.39 -1.57
N ASN A 79 -19.18 -14.46 -2.84
CA ASN A 79 -18.84 -15.59 -3.69
C ASN A 79 -17.32 -15.68 -3.97
N GLU A 80 -16.90 -16.82 -4.50
CA GLU A 80 -15.49 -17.13 -4.80
C GLU A 80 -14.84 -16.10 -5.75
N GLU A 81 -15.59 -15.52 -6.68
CA GLU A 81 -15.07 -14.51 -7.60
C GLU A 81 -14.69 -13.21 -6.88
N ARG A 82 -15.56 -12.74 -5.98
CA ARG A 82 -15.31 -11.55 -5.14
C ARG A 82 -14.14 -11.80 -4.19
N ARG A 83 -14.08 -12.96 -3.53
CA ARG A 83 -12.98 -13.32 -2.62
C ARG A 83 -11.64 -13.31 -3.34
N ARG A 84 -11.55 -13.95 -4.51
CA ARG A 84 -10.34 -13.92 -5.36
C ARG A 84 -9.97 -12.52 -5.80
N LEU A 85 -10.95 -11.68 -6.12
CA LEU A 85 -10.69 -10.29 -6.50
C LEU A 85 -10.13 -9.49 -5.31
N ILE A 86 -10.71 -9.64 -4.11
CA ILE A 86 -10.24 -9.01 -2.88
C ILE A 86 -8.80 -9.43 -2.58
N GLU A 87 -8.51 -10.74 -2.58
CA GLU A 87 -7.16 -11.28 -2.37
C GLU A 87 -6.16 -10.69 -3.36
N ARG A 88 -6.53 -10.68 -4.65
CA ARG A 88 -5.68 -10.13 -5.71
C ARG A 88 -5.44 -8.63 -5.52
N ILE A 89 -6.42 -7.85 -5.07
CA ILE A 89 -6.23 -6.42 -4.77
C ILE A 89 -5.27 -6.25 -3.60
N VAL A 90 -5.49 -6.96 -2.49
CA VAL A 90 -4.64 -6.91 -1.30
C VAL A 90 -3.19 -7.25 -1.66
N ASP A 91 -2.97 -8.26 -2.50
CA ASP A 91 -1.63 -8.62 -2.96
C ASP A 91 -0.95 -7.56 -3.85
N ASN A 92 -1.70 -6.60 -4.41
CA ASN A 92 -1.22 -5.68 -5.43
C ASN A 92 -1.31 -4.18 -5.07
N VAL A 93 -1.90 -3.85 -3.91
CA VAL A 93 -2.14 -2.47 -3.46
C VAL A 93 -0.86 -1.70 -3.10
N SER A 94 0.12 -2.38 -2.48
CA SER A 94 1.32 -1.75 -1.92
C SER A 94 2.15 -0.95 -2.95
N TYR A 95 2.54 0.28 -2.57
CA TYR A 95 3.43 1.15 -3.35
C TYR A 95 4.69 0.43 -3.84
N SER A 96 5.39 -0.28 -2.94
CA SER A 96 6.68 -0.92 -3.28
C SER A 96 6.50 -2.04 -4.30
N LYS A 97 5.38 -2.78 -4.23
CA LYS A 97 5.04 -3.80 -5.24
C LYS A 97 4.70 -3.14 -6.57
N GLU A 98 3.94 -2.05 -6.55
CA GLU A 98 3.56 -1.30 -7.75
C GLU A 98 4.78 -0.74 -8.49
N VAL A 99 5.69 -0.03 -7.81
CA VAL A 99 6.89 0.55 -8.43
C VAL A 99 7.77 -0.52 -9.04
N LYS A 100 8.01 -1.63 -8.34
CA LYS A 100 8.80 -2.76 -8.87
C LYS A 100 8.16 -3.37 -10.11
N ARG A 101 6.85 -3.56 -10.09
CA ARG A 101 6.08 -4.10 -11.23
C ARG A 101 6.16 -3.18 -12.44
N ILE A 102 6.04 -1.86 -12.26
CA ILE A 102 6.18 -0.87 -13.34
C ILE A 102 7.60 -0.92 -13.91
N ALA A 103 8.63 -0.87 -13.05
CA ALA A 103 10.02 -0.88 -13.48
C ALA A 103 10.40 -2.17 -14.24
N ALA A 104 9.81 -3.30 -13.88
CA ALA A 104 10.01 -4.58 -14.57
C ALA A 104 9.19 -4.72 -15.87
N GLY A 105 8.34 -3.75 -16.23
CA GLY A 105 7.44 -3.87 -17.39
C GLY A 105 6.37 -4.95 -17.22
N GLN A 106 6.04 -5.33 -15.97
CA GLN A 106 5.15 -6.45 -15.64
C GLN A 106 3.71 -6.00 -15.36
N GLN A 107 3.32 -4.82 -15.83
CA GLN A 107 1.93 -4.40 -15.73
C GLN A 107 1.08 -5.16 -16.75
N THR A 108 0.01 -5.77 -16.26
CA THR A 108 -1.00 -6.41 -17.10
C THR A 108 -2.21 -5.49 -17.26
N GLU A 109 -3.07 -5.79 -18.24
CA GLU A 109 -4.32 -5.07 -18.47
C GLU A 109 -5.15 -4.92 -17.19
N TRP A 110 -5.25 -5.96 -16.38
CA TRP A 110 -6.00 -5.90 -15.11
C TRP A 110 -5.48 -4.81 -14.16
N HIS A 111 -4.17 -4.57 -14.10
CA HIS A 111 -3.61 -3.51 -13.25
C HIS A 111 -4.01 -2.11 -13.77
N LEU A 112 -4.26 -1.99 -15.07
CA LEU A 112 -4.58 -0.74 -15.75
C LEU A 112 -6.09 -0.47 -15.82
N SER A 113 -6.93 -1.49 -15.67
CA SER A 113 -8.39 -1.37 -15.84
C SER A 113 -9.23 -1.73 -14.61
N CYS A 114 -8.68 -2.42 -13.60
CA CYS A 114 -9.43 -2.75 -12.38
C CYS A 114 -9.67 -1.52 -11.50
N LEU A 115 -10.91 -1.03 -11.51
CA LEU A 115 -11.32 0.17 -10.79
C LEU A 115 -11.28 -0.02 -9.25
N GLU A 116 -11.59 -1.23 -8.77
CA GLU A 116 -11.54 -1.55 -7.34
C GLU A 116 -10.10 -1.42 -6.80
N LEU A 117 -9.12 -1.98 -7.53
CA LEU A 117 -7.70 -1.82 -7.21
C LEU A 117 -7.32 -0.33 -7.17
N HIS A 118 -7.76 0.44 -8.18
CA HIS A 118 -7.45 1.86 -8.28
C HIS A 118 -8.03 2.66 -7.11
N CYS A 119 -9.25 2.35 -6.67
CA CYS A 119 -9.86 3.00 -5.51
C CYS A 119 -9.05 2.79 -4.24
N VAL A 120 -8.65 1.53 -3.97
CA VAL A 120 -7.88 1.20 -2.76
C VAL A 120 -6.46 1.75 -2.84
N GLN A 121 -5.81 1.67 -4.01
CA GLN A 121 -4.47 2.23 -4.21
C GLN A 121 -4.42 3.75 -4.05
N ASP A 122 -5.40 4.47 -4.60
CA ASP A 122 -5.48 5.92 -4.45
C ASP A 122 -5.75 6.28 -2.99
N ALA A 123 -6.66 5.57 -2.32
CA ALA A 123 -6.99 5.83 -0.92
C ALA A 123 -5.79 5.65 0.03
N ASP A 124 -5.05 4.54 -0.10
CA ASP A 124 -3.83 4.28 0.69
C ASP A 124 -2.77 5.37 0.45
N LYS A 125 -2.52 5.72 -0.82
CA LYS A 125 -1.55 6.77 -1.18
C LYS A 125 -1.97 8.15 -0.68
N LEU A 126 -3.26 8.46 -0.72
CA LEU A 126 -3.78 9.73 -0.22
C LEU A 126 -3.56 9.84 1.29
N ASP A 127 -3.83 8.79 2.09
CA ASP A 127 -3.58 8.82 3.54
C ASP A 127 -2.08 8.93 3.89
N ALA A 128 -1.20 8.61 2.94
CA ALA A 128 0.24 8.79 3.06
C ALA A 128 0.75 10.21 2.71
N ILE A 129 -0.09 11.12 2.23
CA ILE A 129 0.28 12.52 1.91
C ILE A 129 -0.57 13.54 2.69
N GLY A 130 -0.19 14.82 2.62
CA GLY A 130 -0.78 15.89 3.41
C GLY A 130 -0.44 15.80 4.90
N ALA A 131 -1.25 16.46 5.75
CA ALA A 131 -0.98 16.56 7.19
C ALA A 131 -0.84 15.19 7.89
N PHE A 132 -1.70 14.22 7.56
CA PHE A 132 -1.57 12.85 8.09
C PHE A 132 -0.31 12.17 7.59
N GLY A 133 0.04 12.31 6.30
CA GLY A 133 1.28 11.77 5.74
C GLY A 133 2.53 12.27 6.47
N ILE A 134 2.60 13.57 6.76
CA ILE A 134 3.69 14.20 7.53
C ILE A 134 3.79 13.56 8.92
N MET A 135 2.67 13.51 9.66
CA MET A 135 2.65 12.96 11.02
C MET A 135 2.97 11.46 11.06
N ARG A 136 2.47 10.68 10.10
CA ARG A 136 2.75 9.25 9.98
C ARG A 136 4.21 8.98 9.66
N CYS A 137 4.81 9.77 8.75
CA CYS A 137 6.23 9.67 8.43
C CYS A 137 7.10 9.95 9.66
N ALA A 138 6.78 11.00 10.44
CA ALA A 138 7.48 11.31 11.68
C ALA A 138 7.31 10.20 12.73
N ALA A 139 6.09 9.69 12.92
CA ALA A 139 5.79 8.61 13.86
C ALA A 139 6.55 7.31 13.52
N TYR A 140 6.51 6.89 12.25
CA TYR A 140 7.26 5.71 11.81
C TYR A 140 8.78 5.91 11.97
N SER A 141 9.28 7.12 11.67
CA SER A 141 10.71 7.43 11.83
C SER A 141 11.16 7.35 13.29
N ALA A 142 10.33 7.78 14.24
CA ALA A 142 10.62 7.63 15.67
C ALA A 142 10.75 6.15 16.08
N ILE A 143 9.88 5.28 15.55
CA ILE A 143 9.90 3.83 15.85
C ILE A 143 11.08 3.15 15.19
N ALA A 144 11.39 3.53 13.94
CA ALA A 144 12.55 3.05 13.20
C ALA A 144 13.89 3.63 13.73
N ASN A 145 13.85 4.48 14.76
CA ASN A 145 14.98 5.23 15.28
C ASN A 145 15.76 5.95 14.17
N ARG A 146 15.03 6.53 13.22
CA ARG A 146 15.55 7.27 12.07
C ARG A 146 15.52 8.77 12.38
N PRO A 147 16.62 9.51 12.18
CA PRO A 147 16.63 10.96 12.32
C PRO A 147 15.58 11.62 11.45
N LEU A 148 14.96 12.72 11.92
CA LEU A 148 14.02 13.47 11.09
C LEU A 148 14.73 14.19 9.93
N PHE A 149 15.92 14.71 10.19
CA PHE A 149 16.75 15.39 9.21
C PHE A 149 18.23 15.19 9.53
N VAL A 150 19.03 14.97 8.50
CA VAL A 150 20.50 14.93 8.58
C VAL A 150 21.04 15.97 7.58
N PRO A 151 21.73 17.03 8.03
CA PRO A 151 22.38 17.95 7.12
C PRO A 151 23.57 17.27 6.43
N ASN A 152 23.70 17.47 5.11
CA ASN A 152 24.79 16.93 4.29
C ASN A 152 24.99 15.42 4.49
N PRO A 153 23.99 14.58 4.18
CA PRO A 153 24.12 13.14 4.33
C PRO A 153 25.28 12.62 3.47
N PRO A 154 25.97 11.55 3.90
CA PRO A 154 26.97 10.90 3.08
C PRO A 154 26.35 10.40 1.77
N PRO A 155 27.12 10.26 0.68
CA PRO A 155 26.59 9.73 -0.57
C PRO A 155 25.98 8.33 -0.37
N PRO A 156 24.93 7.97 -1.13
CA PRO A 156 24.25 6.68 -1.02
C PRO A 156 25.24 5.51 -1.07
N ALA A 157 24.98 4.45 -0.31
CA ALA A 157 25.85 3.27 -0.28
C ALA A 157 26.04 2.62 -1.67
N SER A 158 25.07 2.79 -2.57
CA SER A 158 25.14 2.39 -3.99
C SER A 158 26.26 3.12 -4.77
N LEU A 159 26.64 4.33 -4.36
CA LEU A 159 27.79 5.06 -4.92
C LEU A 159 29.12 4.74 -4.22
N ALA A 160 29.10 4.24 -2.98
CA ALA A 160 30.31 3.93 -2.21
C ALA A 160 30.94 2.58 -2.56
N THR A 161 30.17 1.62 -3.09
CA THR A 161 30.62 0.25 -3.43
C THR A 161 31.21 0.10 -4.83
N ALA A 162 31.32 1.17 -5.61
CA ALA A 162 31.94 1.14 -6.95
C ALA A 162 33.45 0.81 -6.96
N THR A 163 34.09 0.65 -5.79
CA THR A 163 35.53 0.36 -5.69
C THR A 163 35.89 -1.07 -5.26
N ASN A 164 34.97 -1.92 -4.78
CA ASN A 164 35.30 -3.32 -4.45
C ASN A 164 34.06 -4.25 -4.43
N GLY A 165 33.92 -5.10 -5.46
CA GLY A 165 33.27 -6.42 -5.40
C GLY A 165 31.74 -6.49 -5.28
N SER A 166 31.10 -7.01 -6.34
CA SER A 166 29.71 -7.51 -6.46
C SER A 166 28.56 -6.56 -6.05
N PRO A 167 27.79 -6.01 -7.01
CA PRO A 167 26.67 -5.13 -6.70
C PRO A 167 25.46 -5.95 -6.21
N GLY A 168 25.23 -5.96 -4.90
CA GLY A 168 23.86 -6.12 -4.40
C GLY A 168 23.12 -4.81 -4.66
N ILE A 169 21.92 -4.85 -5.26
CA ILE A 169 21.07 -3.67 -5.42
C ILE A 169 20.59 -3.28 -4.00
N PRO A 170 21.03 -2.15 -3.43
CA PRO A 170 20.55 -1.76 -2.11
C PRO A 170 19.05 -1.48 -2.18
N SER A 171 18.34 -1.84 -1.12
CA SER A 171 16.92 -1.53 -1.03
C SER A 171 16.73 -0.01 -0.88
N ALA A 172 15.62 0.55 -1.38
CA ALA A 172 15.34 1.98 -1.24
C ALA A 172 15.36 2.48 0.23
N ALA A 173 15.21 1.58 1.22
CA ALA A 173 15.33 1.91 2.64
C ALA A 173 16.79 2.08 3.12
N GLU A 174 17.76 1.55 2.38
CA GLU A 174 19.20 1.67 2.65
C GLU A 174 19.81 2.95 2.07
N GLU A 175 19.06 3.66 1.22
CA GLU A 175 19.44 4.96 0.65
C GLU A 175 18.81 6.16 1.40
N GLU A 176 17.89 5.91 2.33
CA GLU A 176 17.25 6.96 3.14
C GLU A 176 18.02 7.17 4.45
N HIS A 177 18.63 8.34 4.63
CA HIS A 177 19.39 8.70 5.84
C HIS A 177 18.51 9.33 6.92
N CYS A 178 17.43 9.99 6.52
CA CYS A 178 16.49 10.66 7.41
C CYS A 178 15.04 10.57 6.94
N ALA A 179 14.10 11.03 7.78
CA ALA A 179 12.68 11.06 7.44
C ALA A 179 12.40 11.94 6.21
N LEU A 180 13.11 13.07 6.06
CA LEU A 180 12.95 13.96 4.93
C LEU A 180 13.28 13.29 3.58
N ASP A 181 14.26 12.38 3.55
CA ASP A 181 14.59 11.62 2.33
C ASP A 181 13.40 10.79 1.85
N HIS A 182 12.58 10.28 2.78
CA HIS A 182 11.38 9.51 2.44
C HIS A 182 10.34 10.34 1.67
N PHE A 183 10.29 11.65 1.90
CA PHE A 183 9.42 12.55 1.14
C PHE A 183 9.83 12.55 -0.34
N HIS A 184 11.13 12.67 -0.64
CA HIS A 184 11.64 12.68 -2.01
C HIS A 184 11.65 11.28 -2.64
N ALA A 185 11.99 10.26 -1.86
CA ALA A 185 12.04 8.87 -2.32
C ALA A 185 10.64 8.34 -2.68
N LYS A 186 9.61 8.74 -1.93
CA LYS A 186 8.24 8.24 -2.08
C LYS A 186 7.17 9.34 -2.07
N LEU A 187 7.00 10.09 -0.98
CA LEU A 187 5.75 10.81 -0.72
C LEU A 187 5.40 11.86 -1.80
N PHE A 188 6.39 12.62 -2.28
CA PHE A 188 6.21 13.62 -3.34
C PHE A 188 5.87 13.02 -4.71
N LYS A 189 6.09 11.72 -4.92
CA LYS A 189 5.76 11.03 -6.18
C LYS A 189 4.30 10.57 -6.20
N LEU A 190 3.65 10.48 -5.04
CA LEU A 190 2.35 9.82 -4.91
C LEU A 190 1.24 10.55 -5.66
N GLU A 191 1.24 11.88 -5.71
CA GLU A 191 0.27 12.66 -6.49
C GLU A 191 0.25 12.22 -7.97
N GLY A 192 1.43 12.10 -8.59
CA GLY A 192 1.57 11.68 -9.98
C GLY A 192 1.22 10.21 -10.25
N MET A 193 0.96 9.42 -9.21
CA MET A 193 0.64 7.99 -9.32
C MET A 193 -0.85 7.67 -9.16
N MET A 194 -1.68 8.68 -8.85
CA MET A 194 -3.13 8.51 -8.66
C MET A 194 -3.82 8.03 -9.95
N LYS A 195 -4.63 6.99 -9.83
CA LYS A 195 -5.28 6.29 -10.95
C LYS A 195 -6.60 6.92 -11.33
N THR A 196 -7.40 7.27 -10.33
CA THR A 196 -8.74 7.83 -10.52
C THR A 196 -8.70 9.34 -10.66
N ARG A 197 -9.68 9.91 -11.37
CA ARG A 197 -9.84 11.38 -11.43
C ARG A 197 -10.03 11.96 -10.03
N ARG A 198 -10.88 11.33 -9.22
CA ARG A 198 -11.17 11.79 -7.87
C ARG A 198 -9.94 11.73 -6.96
N GLY A 199 -9.12 10.67 -7.10
CA GLY A 199 -7.85 10.54 -6.40
C GLY A 199 -6.89 11.68 -6.73
N ARG A 200 -6.73 12.02 -8.02
CA ARG A 200 -5.93 13.18 -8.45
C ARG A 200 -6.41 14.50 -7.82
N GLU A 201 -7.72 14.78 -7.88
CA GLU A 201 -8.30 16.00 -7.28
C GLU A 201 -8.08 16.10 -5.76
N LEU A 202 -8.09 14.96 -5.06
CA LEU A 202 -7.82 14.90 -3.63
C LEU A 202 -6.32 15.06 -3.33
N ALA A 203 -5.45 14.52 -4.18
CA ALA A 203 -4.01 14.56 -4.01
C ALA A 203 -3.45 15.97 -4.20
N THR A 204 -3.90 16.72 -5.21
CA THR A 204 -3.45 18.11 -5.45
C THR A 204 -3.78 19.06 -4.28
N ARG A 205 -4.72 18.70 -3.40
CA ARG A 205 -5.08 19.48 -2.22
C ARG A 205 -4.26 19.11 -0.97
N ARG A 206 -3.37 18.12 -1.05
CA ARG A 206 -2.58 17.57 0.06
C ARG A 206 -1.10 17.82 -0.12
#